data_AF-A0A829QKI3-F1
#
_entry.id   AF-A0A829QKI3-F1
#
_cell.length_a   1.000
_cell.length_b   1.000
_cell.length_c   1.000
_cell.angle_alpha   90.00
_cell.angle_beta   90.00
_cell.angle_gamma   90.00
#
_symmetry.space_group_name_H-M   'P 1'
#
loop_
_entity.id
_entity.type
_entity.pdbx_description
1 polymer ?
#
loop_
_entity_poly.entity_id
_entity_poly.type
_entity_poly.pdbx_seq_one_letter_code
_entity_poly.pdbx_strand_id
1 'polypeptide(L)'
;MSKPQEDGPLARKIDRLFDVIRRENGEQHSHEEVARACRESSGESFSATYLWQLRTGRRDNPTKRHLEALAEFFQVPVAYFFDEQIGAEVDSELKFLGALRNAGVQHLALRALELSPAGLTTITDMLEVIAKRETDKAQ
;
A
#
# COMPACT_ATOMS: atom_id res chain seq x y z
N MET A 1 -17.73 15.74 -18.73
CA MET A 1 -17.32 15.41 -17.35
C MET A 1 -17.45 13.91 -17.19
N SER A 2 -16.36 13.16 -17.29
CA SER A 2 -16.39 11.70 -17.19
C SER A 2 -16.57 11.30 -15.72
N LYS A 3 -17.49 10.36 -15.47
CA LYS A 3 -17.68 9.74 -14.14
C LYS A 3 -16.34 9.20 -13.61
N PRO A 4 -16.12 9.15 -12.29
CA PRO A 4 -15.01 8.38 -11.71
C PRO A 4 -15.21 6.93 -12.16
N GLN A 5 -14.24 6.42 -12.91
CA GLN A 5 -14.19 5.01 -13.27
C GLN A 5 -13.86 4.28 -11.97
N GLU A 6 -14.71 3.37 -11.50
CA GLU A 6 -14.37 2.55 -10.35
C GLU A 6 -13.14 1.72 -10.71
N ASP A 7 -11.99 2.08 -10.15
CA ASP A 7 -10.73 1.41 -10.42
C ASP A 7 -10.87 -0.09 -10.09
N GLY A 8 -10.58 -0.94 -11.09
CA GLY A 8 -10.71 -2.40 -10.95
C GLY A 8 -9.86 -2.95 -9.79
N PRO A 9 -10.14 -4.18 -9.30
CA PRO A 9 -9.42 -4.76 -8.16
C PRO A 9 -7.90 -4.75 -8.31
N LEU A 10 -7.40 -5.03 -9.52
CA LEU A 10 -5.97 -4.97 -9.82
C LEU A 10 -5.40 -3.54 -9.72
N ALA A 11 -6.10 -2.56 -10.30
CA ALA A 11 -5.69 -1.17 -10.29
C ALA A 11 -5.53 -0.67 -8.85
N ARG A 12 -6.51 -0.97 -7.99
CA ARG A 12 -6.47 -0.66 -6.55
C ARG A 12 -5.27 -1.31 -5.83
N LYS A 13 -4.99 -2.58 -6.10
CA LYS A 13 -3.82 -3.28 -5.54
C LYS A 13 -2.50 -2.63 -5.95
N ILE A 14 -2.33 -2.31 -7.25
CA ILE A 14 -1.10 -1.66 -7.73
C ILE A 14 -0.98 -0.25 -7.13
N ASP A 15 -2.06 0.53 -7.12
CA ASP A 15 -2.03 1.89 -6.58
C ASP A 15 -1.72 1.91 -5.08
N ARG A 16 -2.23 0.93 -4.34
CA ARG A 16 -1.91 0.73 -2.93
C ARG A 16 -0.42 0.50 -2.69
N LEU A 17 0.24 -0.28 -3.54
CA LEU A 17 1.69 -0.51 -3.46
C LEU A 17 2.47 0.78 -3.66
N PHE A 18 2.08 1.60 -4.65
CA PHE A 18 2.67 2.93 -4.83
C PHE A 18 2.48 3.80 -3.60
N ASP A 19 1.33 3.71 -2.93
CA ASP A 19 0.99 4.52 -1.77
C ASP A 19 1.75 4.17 -0.51
N VAL A 20 1.95 2.87 -0.27
CA VAL A 20 2.60 2.40 0.95
C VAL A 20 4.10 2.31 0.76
N ILE A 21 4.58 1.90 -0.41
CA ILE A 21 6.00 1.70 -0.67
C ILE A 21 6.52 2.95 -1.36
N ARG A 22 7.30 3.71 -0.60
CA ARG A 22 7.88 4.99 -1.00
C ARG A 22 9.38 4.86 -1.05
N ARG A 23 9.99 5.74 -1.83
CA ARG A 23 11.44 5.97 -1.87
C ARG A 23 11.98 6.36 -0.48
N GLU A 24 13.29 6.29 -0.32
CA GLU A 24 13.98 6.70 0.91
C GLU A 24 13.70 8.16 1.30
N ASN A 25 13.47 9.03 0.30
CA ASN A 25 13.11 10.43 0.50
C ASN A 25 11.62 10.65 0.87
N GLY A 26 10.83 9.58 0.97
CA GLY A 26 9.40 9.61 1.29
C GLY A 26 8.46 9.86 0.11
N GLU A 27 8.98 10.12 -1.09
CA GLU A 27 8.16 10.36 -2.29
C GLU A 27 7.65 9.06 -2.91
N GLN A 28 6.55 9.15 -3.67
CA GLN A 28 6.06 8.02 -4.46
C GLN A 28 7.13 7.61 -5.48
N HIS A 29 7.24 6.31 -5.78
CA HIS A 29 8.01 5.88 -6.95
C HIS A 29 7.41 6.48 -8.23
N SER A 30 8.26 6.85 -9.17
CA SER A 30 7.79 7.33 -10.47
C SER A 30 7.42 6.16 -11.38
N HIS A 31 6.46 6.34 -12.29
CA HIS A 31 6.11 5.29 -13.26
C HIS A 31 7.31 4.86 -14.10
N GLU A 32 8.20 5.78 -14.47
CA GLU A 32 9.38 5.47 -15.29
C GLU A 32 10.40 4.62 -14.54
N GLU A 33 10.61 4.90 -13.25
CA GLU A 33 11.47 4.09 -12.38
C GLU A 33 10.95 2.66 -12.26
N VAL A 34 9.68 2.49 -11.91
CA VAL A 34 9.08 1.15 -11.72
C VAL A 34 9.05 0.39 -13.05
N ALA A 35 8.64 1.05 -14.14
CA ALA A 35 8.61 0.41 -15.45
C ALA A 35 10.00 -0.01 -15.91
N ARG A 36 11.03 0.82 -15.69
CA ARG A 36 12.42 0.48 -16.00
C ARG A 36 12.89 -0.75 -15.22
N ALA A 37 12.67 -0.78 -13.90
CA ALA A 37 13.03 -1.93 -13.08
C ALA A 37 12.29 -3.20 -13.52
N CYS A 38 11.00 -3.09 -13.85
CA CYS A 38 10.21 -4.22 -14.35
C CYS A 38 10.74 -4.75 -15.69
N ARG A 39 11.20 -3.88 -16.60
CA ARG A 39 11.85 -4.30 -17.86
C ARG A 39 13.15 -5.06 -17.58
N GLU A 40 13.97 -4.53 -16.68
CA GLU A 40 15.27 -5.09 -16.32
C GLU A 40 15.14 -6.47 -15.67
N SER A 41 14.16 -6.67 -14.78
CA SER A 41 13.89 -7.97 -14.13
C SER A 41 13.22 -8.98 -15.07
N SER A 42 12.16 -8.59 -15.77
CA SER A 42 11.36 -9.53 -16.56
C SER A 42 12.00 -9.91 -17.91
N GLY A 43 12.87 -9.04 -18.45
CA GLY A 43 13.35 -9.12 -19.83
C GLY A 43 12.29 -8.80 -20.88
N GLU A 44 11.08 -8.37 -20.47
CA GLU A 44 9.97 -8.03 -21.37
C GLU A 44 9.81 -6.50 -21.50
N SER A 45 9.14 -6.08 -22.57
CA SER A 45 8.73 -4.69 -22.72
C SER A 45 7.70 -4.31 -21.64
N PHE A 46 8.02 -3.31 -20.84
CA PHE A 46 7.16 -2.74 -19.81
C PHE A 46 7.32 -1.22 -19.84
N SER A 47 6.29 -0.47 -20.25
CA SER A 47 6.37 1.00 -20.38
C SER A 47 5.71 1.72 -19.21
N ALA A 48 6.17 2.95 -18.92
CA ALA A 48 5.53 3.79 -17.91
C ALA A 48 4.06 4.10 -18.24
N THR A 49 3.75 4.29 -19.52
CA THR A 49 2.36 4.47 -19.99
C THR A 49 1.50 3.24 -19.72
N TYR A 50 2.04 2.05 -19.97
CA TYR A 50 1.34 0.80 -19.66
C TYR A 50 1.11 0.63 -18.15
N LEU A 51 2.11 0.96 -17.32
CA LEU A 51 1.96 0.95 -15.87
C LEU A 51 0.85 1.91 -15.39
N TRP A 52 0.82 3.12 -15.93
CA TRP A 52 -0.23 4.08 -15.63
C TRP A 52 -1.62 3.57 -16.05
N GLN A 53 -1.72 2.90 -17.21
CA GLN A 53 -2.97 2.27 -17.63
C GLN A 53 -3.42 1.17 -16.67
N LEU A 54 -2.50 0.39 -16.12
CA LEU A 54 -2.81 -0.62 -15.09
C LEU A 54 -3.28 0.02 -13.78
N ARG A 55 -2.59 1.07 -13.31
CA ARG A 55 -2.96 1.83 -12.10
C ARG A 55 -4.33 2.51 -12.18
N THR A 56 -4.74 2.91 -13.39
CA THR A 56 -6.02 3.61 -13.63
C THR A 56 -7.11 2.69 -14.17
N GLY A 57 -6.88 1.37 -14.18
CA GLY A 57 -7.84 0.39 -14.68
C GLY A 57 -8.15 0.48 -16.19
N ARG A 58 -7.43 1.30 -16.95
CA ARG A 58 -7.55 1.38 -18.42
C ARG A 58 -7.07 0.11 -19.11
N ARG A 59 -6.18 -0.62 -18.44
CA ARG A 59 -5.86 -2.02 -18.73
C ARG A 59 -5.93 -2.80 -17.42
N ASP A 60 -6.39 -4.04 -17.52
CA ASP A 60 -6.66 -4.91 -16.38
C ASP A 60 -6.12 -6.34 -16.57
N ASN A 61 -5.62 -6.68 -17.76
CA ASN A 61 -5.12 -8.00 -18.11
C ASN A 61 -3.60 -8.02 -18.41
N PRO A 62 -2.73 -7.79 -17.41
CA PRO A 62 -1.29 -7.94 -17.58
C PRO A 62 -0.86 -9.41 -17.67
N THR A 63 0.32 -9.65 -18.24
CA THR A 63 0.91 -11.00 -18.23
C THR A 63 1.32 -11.37 -16.81
N LYS A 64 1.43 -12.68 -16.54
CA LYS A 64 1.97 -13.16 -15.26
C LYS A 64 3.36 -12.59 -14.97
N ARG A 65 4.22 -12.51 -15.99
CA ARG A 65 5.59 -11.96 -15.87
C ARG A 65 5.60 -10.48 -15.50
N HIS A 66 4.64 -9.69 -16.00
CA HIS A 66 4.47 -8.29 -15.58
C HIS A 66 4.09 -8.19 -14.09
N LEU A 67 3.22 -9.07 -13.60
CA LEU A 67 2.84 -9.09 -12.19
C LEU A 67 3.97 -9.60 -11.29
N GLU A 68 4.74 -10.60 -11.74
CA GLU A 68 5.95 -11.07 -11.05
C GLU A 68 6.98 -9.93 -10.93
N ALA A 69 7.21 -9.17 -11.99
CA ALA A 69 8.14 -8.04 -11.96
C ALA A 69 7.69 -6.89 -11.04
N LEU A 70 6.38 -6.59 -11.02
CA LEU A 70 5.81 -5.63 -10.07
C LEU A 70 5.94 -6.12 -8.62
N ALA A 71 5.64 -7.40 -8.38
CA ALA A 71 5.76 -8.02 -7.07
C ALA A 71 7.21 -7.98 -6.57
N GLU A 72 8.18 -8.29 -7.44
CA GLU A 72 9.60 -8.19 -7.15
C GLU A 72 10.00 -6.75 -6.83
N PHE A 73 9.61 -5.77 -7.65
CA PHE A 73 9.94 -4.36 -7.39
C PHE A 73 9.42 -3.89 -6.03
N PHE A 74 8.16 -4.19 -5.72
CA PHE A 74 7.49 -3.81 -4.49
C PHE A 74 7.75 -4.77 -3.32
N GLN A 75 8.59 -5.79 -3.50
CA GLN A 75 8.94 -6.76 -2.47
C GLN A 75 7.71 -7.41 -1.79
N VAL A 76 6.67 -7.69 -2.58
CA VAL A 76 5.48 -8.42 -2.13
C VAL A 76 5.40 -9.80 -2.80
N PRO A 77 4.74 -10.80 -2.18
CA PRO A 77 4.49 -12.06 -2.86
C PRO A 77 3.63 -11.86 -4.11
N VAL A 78 3.97 -12.51 -5.24
CA VAL A 78 3.16 -12.40 -6.47
C VAL A 78 1.70 -12.84 -6.27
N ALA A 79 1.47 -13.77 -5.34
CA ALA A 79 0.14 -14.21 -4.95
C ALA A 79 -0.75 -13.06 -4.45
N TYR A 80 -0.17 -11.95 -3.99
CA TYR A 80 -0.88 -10.71 -3.66
C TYR A 80 -1.88 -10.28 -4.74
N PHE A 81 -1.54 -10.46 -6.03
CA PHE A 81 -2.41 -10.04 -7.13
C PHE A 81 -3.55 -11.02 -7.42
N PHE A 82 -3.45 -12.28 -7.01
CA PHE A 82 -4.36 -13.36 -7.44
C PHE A 82 -5.18 -13.97 -6.31
N ASP A 83 -4.61 -14.06 -5.12
CA ASP A 83 -5.22 -14.67 -3.95
C ASP A 83 -5.79 -13.56 -3.06
N GLU A 84 -7.08 -13.65 -2.74
CA GLU A 84 -7.78 -12.65 -1.94
C GLU A 84 -7.38 -12.71 -0.46
N GLN A 85 -7.12 -13.91 0.08
CA GLN A 85 -6.70 -14.09 1.45
C GLN A 85 -5.28 -13.56 1.67
N ILE A 86 -4.34 -13.96 0.80
CA ILE A 86 -2.96 -13.43 0.83
C ILE A 86 -2.98 -11.92 0.57
N GLY A 87 -3.85 -11.47 -0.35
CA GLY A 87 -4.10 -10.05 -0.60
C GLY A 87 -4.44 -9.28 0.66
N ALA A 88 -5.41 -9.78 1.44
CA ALA A 88 -5.86 -9.14 2.67
C ALA A 88 -4.78 -9.12 3.77
N GLU A 89 -4.00 -10.20 3.91
CA GLU A 89 -2.89 -10.28 4.86
C GLU A 89 -1.80 -9.24 4.54
N VAL A 90 -1.37 -9.19 3.26
CA VAL A 90 -0.39 -8.21 2.78
C VAL A 90 -0.94 -6.78 2.92
N ASP A 91 -2.22 -6.55 2.61
CA ASP A 91 -2.83 -5.23 2.78
C ASP A 91 -2.85 -4.77 4.24
N SER A 92 -3.04 -5.69 5.19
CA SER A 92 -2.95 -5.40 6.62
C SER A 92 -1.54 -4.98 7.03
N GLU A 93 -0.52 -5.71 6.57
CA GLU A 93 0.88 -5.38 6.83
C GLU A 93 1.27 -4.04 6.19
N LEU A 94 0.87 -3.81 4.94
CA LEU A 94 1.08 -2.54 4.25
C LEU A 94 0.38 -1.37 4.95
N LYS A 95 -0.83 -1.58 5.52
CA LYS A 95 -1.50 -0.57 6.34
C LYS A 95 -0.68 -0.23 7.59
N PHE A 96 -0.13 -1.23 8.27
CA PHE A 96 0.70 -1.03 9.44
C PHE A 96 1.99 -0.25 9.12
N LEU A 97 2.71 -0.65 8.07
CA LEU A 97 3.90 0.05 7.58
C LEU A 97 3.59 1.50 7.16
N GLY A 98 2.47 1.72 6.49
CA GLY A 98 1.99 3.05 6.15
C GLY A 98 1.71 3.91 7.38
N ALA A 99 1.10 3.33 8.42
CA ALA A 99 0.79 4.04 9.66
C ALA A 99 2.06 4.45 10.43
N LEU A 100 3.08 3.59 10.48
CA LEU A 100 4.36 3.88 11.14
C LEU A 100 5.13 5.06 10.53
N ARG A 101 4.81 5.46 9.30
CA ARG A 101 5.41 6.66 8.68
C ARG A 101 4.79 7.97 9.15
N ASN A 102 3.60 7.92 9.77
CA ASN A 102 3.04 9.11 10.39
C ASN A 102 3.90 9.46 11.60
N ALA A 103 4.55 10.63 11.59
CA ALA A 103 5.47 11.04 12.66
C ALA A 103 4.82 11.03 14.06
N GLY A 104 3.52 11.32 14.15
CA GLY A 104 2.76 11.22 15.40
C GLY A 104 2.58 9.77 15.87
N VAL A 105 2.24 8.86 14.96
CA VAL A 105 2.14 7.42 15.23
C VAL A 105 3.50 6.83 15.59
N GLN A 106 4.57 7.20 14.87
CA GLN A 106 5.94 6.76 15.15
C GLN A 106 6.38 7.20 16.54
N HIS A 107 6.14 8.47 16.90
CA HIS A 107 6.46 8.98 18.22
C HIS A 107 5.67 8.25 19.32
N LEU A 108 4.37 7.98 19.11
CA LEU A 108 3.55 7.21 20.05
C LEU A 108 4.07 5.78 20.21
N ALA A 109 4.43 5.10 19.12
CA ALA A 109 4.98 3.75 19.16
C ALA A 109 6.30 3.68 19.95
N LEU A 110 7.20 4.64 19.75
CA LEU A 110 8.46 4.72 20.52
C LEU A 110 8.20 4.91 22.02
N ARG A 111 7.19 5.70 22.40
CA ARG A 111 6.80 5.88 23.81
C ARG A 111 6.12 4.64 24.40
N ALA A 112 5.36 3.92 23.60
CA ALA A 112 4.69 2.70 24.01
C ALA A 112 5.70 1.62 24.46
N LEU A 113 6.92 1.59 23.90
CA LEU A 113 7.99 0.66 24.29
C LEU A 113 8.45 0.82 25.75
N GLU A 114 8.25 2.00 26.36
CA GLU A 114 8.65 2.29 27.74
C GLU A 114 7.56 1.90 28.76
N LEU A 115 6.38 1.47 28.29
CA LEU A 115 5.24 1.16 29.13
C LEU A 115 5.21 -0.30 29.58
N SER A 116 4.65 -0.52 30.78
CA SER A 116 4.29 -1.87 31.22
C SER A 116 3.08 -2.39 30.43
N PRO A 117 2.83 -3.72 30.42
CA PRO A 117 1.63 -4.28 29.77
C PRO A 117 0.32 -3.62 30.22
N ALA A 118 0.17 -3.32 31.51
CA ALA A 118 -1.01 -2.62 32.03
C ALA A 118 -1.09 -1.16 31.55
N GLY A 119 0.05 -0.48 31.42
CA GLY A 119 0.12 0.85 30.85
C GLY A 119 -0.28 0.86 29.37
N LEU A 120 0.16 -0.14 28.61
CA LEU A 120 -0.24 -0.32 27.21
C LEU A 120 -1.75 -0.51 27.08
N THR A 121 -2.37 -1.38 27.89
CA THR A 121 -3.83 -1.56 27.90
C THR A 121 -4.55 -0.24 28.16
N THR A 122 -4.11 0.51 29.17
CA THR A 122 -4.73 1.80 29.52
C THR A 122 -4.68 2.79 28.35
N ILE A 123 -3.53 2.89 27.67
CA ILE A 123 -3.40 3.77 26.50
C ILE A 123 -4.29 3.29 25.34
N THR A 124 -4.35 1.98 25.07
CA THR A 124 -5.23 1.42 24.04
C THR A 124 -6.69 1.76 24.31
N ASP A 125 -7.17 1.61 25.54
CA ASP A 125 -8.55 1.94 25.93
C ASP A 125 -8.86 3.44 25.71
N MET A 126 -7.90 4.32 26.05
CA MET A 126 -8.04 5.76 25.82
C MET A 126 -8.10 6.10 24.33
N LEU A 127 -7.30 5.44 23.49
CA LEU A 127 -7.33 5.62 22.04
C LEU A 127 -8.69 5.20 21.46
N GLU A 128 -9.27 4.09 21.90
CA GLU A 128 -10.59 3.63 21.46
C GLU A 128 -11.70 4.64 21.81
N VAL A 129 -11.67 5.21 23.02
CA VAL A 129 -12.64 6.23 23.43
C VAL A 129 -12.52 7.49 22.56
N ILE A 130 -11.31 7.95 22.25
CA ILE A 130 -11.10 9.13 21.41
C ILE A 130 -11.56 8.85 19.98
N ALA A 131 -11.17 7.72 19.39
CA ALA A 131 -11.55 7.33 18.04
C ALA A 131 -13.07 7.31 17.85
N LYS A 132 -13.78 6.70 18.81
CA LYS A 132 -15.26 6.67 18.81
C LYS A 132 -15.88 8.07 18.83
N ARG A 133 -15.32 8.99 19.63
CA ARG A 133 -15.81 10.37 19.71
C ARG A 133 -15.58 11.15 18.41
N GLU A 134 -14.49 10.88 17.69
CA GLU A 134 -14.22 11.52 16.40
C GLU A 134 -15.15 10.99 15.30
N THR A 135 -15.41 9.68 15.28
CA THR A 135 -16.39 9.10 14.34
C THR A 135 -17.81 9.62 14.59
N ASP A 136 -18.21 9.77 15.85
CA ASP A 136 -19.54 10.27 16.22
C ASP A 136 -19.73 11.77 15.88
N LYS A 137 -18.64 12.56 15.82
CA LYS A 137 -18.68 13.98 15.44
C LYS A 137 -18.70 14.20 13.92
N ALA A 138 -18.33 13.20 13.14
CA ALA A 138 -18.26 13.27 11.68
C ALA A 138 -19.57 12.84 10.99
N GLN A 139 -20.56 12.36 11.75
CA GLN A 139 -21.92 12.02 11.31
C GLN A 139 -22.91 13.15 11.59
#